data_AF-A0A651DF82-F1
#
_entry.id   AF-A0A651DF82-F1
#
_cell.length_a   1.000
_cell.length_b   1.000
_cell.length_c   1.000
_cell.angle_alpha   90.00
_cell.angle_beta   90.00
_cell.angle_gamma   90.00
#
_symmetry.space_group_name_H-M   'P 1'
#
loop_
_entity.id
_entity.type
_entity.pdbx_description
1 polymer ?
#
loop_
_entity_poly.entity_id
_entity_poly.type
_entity_poly.pdbx_seq_one_letter_code
_entity_poly.pdbx_strand_id
1 'polypeptide(L)'
;MLLATVLLAGCTSFGPQAFRGDPFAPSADRSLIVFIENTTMEDIRIEARSPRDRYDLGMINSRSARRTSIPWSDLQDLRFQLDPISGRRVTTRPASVGPGERVTLVIVQPLEQSFIRR
;
A
#
# COMPACT_ATOMS: atom_id res chain seq x y z
N MET A 1 4.82 -33.14 -50.05
CA MET A 1 4.89 -33.38 -48.60
C MET A 1 4.84 -32.03 -47.90
N LEU A 2 3.70 -31.66 -47.35
CA LEU A 2 3.52 -30.48 -46.49
C LEU A 2 4.07 -30.82 -45.10
N LEU A 3 5.00 -30.02 -44.57
CA LEU A 3 5.45 -30.12 -43.19
C LEU A 3 4.80 -28.98 -42.40
N ALA A 4 3.70 -29.30 -41.72
CA ALA A 4 3.09 -28.46 -40.71
C ALA A 4 3.75 -28.77 -39.37
N THR A 5 4.31 -27.76 -38.71
CA THR A 5 4.91 -27.89 -37.38
C THR A 5 4.21 -26.91 -36.46
N VAL A 6 3.48 -27.44 -35.48
CA VAL A 6 2.79 -26.70 -34.43
C VAL A 6 3.26 -27.28 -33.08
N LEU A 7 3.27 -26.42 -32.05
CA LEU A 7 3.41 -26.67 -30.60
C LEU A 7 4.89 -26.73 -30.14
N LEU A 8 5.33 -26.08 -29.06
CA LEU A 8 4.68 -25.75 -27.79
C LEU A 8 5.13 -24.38 -27.20
N ALA A 9 4.26 -23.89 -26.31
CA ALA A 9 4.45 -22.76 -25.41
C ALA A 9 5.66 -22.90 -24.46
N GLY A 10 6.27 -21.76 -24.17
CA GLY A 10 7.20 -21.54 -23.04
C GLY A 10 7.01 -20.14 -22.48
N CYS A 11 6.15 -20.03 -21.47
CA CYS A 11 6.15 -18.90 -20.53
C CYS A 11 7.39 -18.99 -19.62
N THR A 12 7.66 -17.91 -18.87
CA THR A 12 8.76 -17.68 -17.90
C THR A 12 10.00 -17.06 -18.57
N SER A 13 10.55 -15.92 -18.13
CA SER A 13 10.65 -15.38 -16.77
C SER A 13 10.79 -13.85 -16.80
N PHE A 14 9.78 -13.14 -16.30
CA PHE A 14 9.95 -11.81 -15.73
C PHE A 14 10.75 -11.96 -14.42
N GLY A 15 12.07 -11.95 -14.52
CA GLY A 15 12.95 -11.81 -13.36
C GLY A 15 12.92 -10.35 -12.87
N PRO A 16 13.05 -10.10 -11.56
CA PRO A 16 13.13 -8.73 -11.05
C PRO A 16 14.38 -8.08 -11.62
N GLN A 17 14.18 -7.05 -12.44
CA GLN A 17 15.23 -6.19 -12.94
C GLN A 17 16.05 -5.68 -11.76
N ALA A 18 17.31 -6.12 -11.69
CA ALA A 18 18.27 -5.65 -10.71
C ALA A 18 18.36 -4.12 -10.81
N PHE A 19 17.98 -3.44 -9.73
CA PHE A 19 18.08 -2.00 -9.57
C PHE A 19 19.56 -1.59 -9.64
N ARG A 20 20.04 -1.30 -10.85
CA ARG A 20 21.27 -0.53 -11.08
C ARG A 20 20.92 0.93 -10.78
N GLY A 21 21.19 1.36 -9.56
CA GLY A 21 20.93 2.74 -9.11
C GLY A 21 21.72 3.75 -9.93
N ASP A 22 21.01 4.69 -10.54
CA ASP A 22 21.58 5.85 -11.25
C ASP A 22 21.99 6.92 -10.21
N PRO A 23 23.28 7.32 -10.14
CA PRO A 23 23.75 8.34 -9.20
C PRO A 23 23.28 9.78 -9.53
N PHE A 24 22.60 10.00 -10.65
CA PHE A 24 21.97 11.28 -11.01
C PHE A 24 20.45 11.26 -10.86
N ALA A 25 19.87 10.24 -10.24
CA ALA A 25 18.44 10.23 -9.94
C ALA A 25 18.11 11.46 -9.07
N PRO A 26 17.12 12.29 -9.47
CA PRO A 26 16.77 13.50 -8.75
C PRO A 26 16.42 13.14 -7.30
N SER A 27 17.24 13.59 -6.36
CA SER A 27 17.00 13.65 -4.91
C SER A 27 16.03 12.59 -4.38
N ALA A 28 16.35 11.30 -4.55
CA ALA A 28 15.65 10.14 -3.98
C ALA A 28 14.19 10.45 -3.58
N ASP A 29 13.24 10.32 -4.52
CA ASP A 29 11.79 10.45 -4.27
C ASP A 29 11.47 9.82 -2.91
N ARG A 30 11.35 10.68 -1.90
CA ARG A 30 11.16 10.21 -0.55
C ARG A 30 9.77 9.60 -0.58
N SER A 31 9.64 8.37 -0.12
CA SER A 31 8.35 7.70 -0.10
C SER A 31 8.12 7.16 1.30
N LEU A 32 6.88 7.22 1.73
CA LEU A 32 6.45 6.59 2.95
C LEU A 32 6.07 5.15 2.64
N ILE A 33 6.73 4.20 3.29
CA ILE A 33 6.34 2.79 3.17
C ILE A 33 5.27 2.50 4.20
N VAL A 34 4.11 2.04 3.74
CA VAL A 34 2.99 1.66 4.60
C VAL A 34 2.78 0.15 4.52
N PHE A 35 2.92 -0.52 5.65
CA PHE A 35 2.47 -1.88 5.85
C PHE A 35 1.06 -1.84 6.41
N ILE A 36 0.15 -2.59 5.82
CA ILE A 36 -1.25 -2.62 6.23
C ILE A 36 -1.53 -4.05 6.66
N GLU A 37 -1.97 -4.22 7.90
CA GLU A 37 -2.35 -5.51 8.48
C GLU A 37 -3.84 -5.45 8.81
N ASN A 38 -4.65 -6.17 8.04
CA ASN A 38 -6.07 -6.33 8.32
C ASN A 38 -6.28 -7.62 9.12
N THR A 39 -6.55 -7.49 10.42
CA THR A 39 -6.87 -8.66 11.27
C THR A 39 -8.38 -8.93 11.35
N THR A 40 -9.20 -8.12 10.68
CA THR A 40 -10.66 -8.25 10.70
C THR A 40 -11.16 -9.35 9.75
N MET A 41 -12.45 -9.66 9.86
CA MET A 41 -13.16 -10.64 9.02
C MET A 41 -13.72 -10.03 7.72
N GLU A 42 -13.55 -8.72 7.52
CA GLU A 42 -14.14 -7.99 6.42
C GLU A 42 -13.06 -7.39 5.52
N ASP A 43 -13.39 -7.24 4.25
CA ASP A 43 -12.54 -6.49 3.32
C ASP A 43 -12.77 -4.99 3.55
N ILE A 44 -11.69 -4.21 3.48
CA ILE A 44 -11.70 -2.79 3.82
C ILE A 44 -11.02 -2.00 2.72
N ARG A 45 -11.71 -0.99 2.17
CA ARG A 45 -11.09 0.00 1.28
C ARG A 45 -10.37 1.04 2.12
N ILE A 46 -9.14 1.36 1.75
CA ILE A 46 -8.30 2.28 2.51
C ILE A 46 -7.88 3.46 1.65
N GLU A 47 -8.05 4.65 2.18
CA GLU A 47 -7.50 5.88 1.62
C GLU A 47 -6.57 6.53 2.64
N ALA A 48 -5.35 6.85 2.22
CA ALA A 48 -4.44 7.71 2.97
C ALA A 48 -4.78 9.18 2.70
N ARG A 49 -4.83 9.99 3.75
CA ARG A 49 -5.15 11.41 3.69
C ARG A 49 -4.08 12.24 4.37
N SER A 50 -3.56 13.22 3.65
CA SER A 50 -2.82 14.34 4.21
C SER A 50 -3.72 15.59 4.16
N PRO A 51 -3.29 16.73 4.76
CA PRO A 51 -4.04 17.98 4.64
C PRO A 51 -4.27 18.44 3.20
N ARG A 52 -3.41 18.05 2.25
CA ARG A 52 -3.45 18.50 0.85
C ARG A 52 -3.78 17.40 -0.15
N ASP A 53 -3.43 16.16 0.15
CA ASP A 53 -3.47 15.05 -0.80
C ASP A 53 -4.28 13.87 -0.27
N ARG A 54 -4.77 13.06 -1.23
CA ARG A 54 -5.44 11.79 -0.96
C ARG A 54 -4.85 10.71 -1.84
N TYR A 55 -4.64 9.54 -1.26
CA TYR A 55 -4.06 8.39 -1.92
C TYR A 55 -4.97 7.19 -1.70
N ASP A 56 -5.58 6.70 -2.78
CA ASP A 56 -6.31 5.44 -2.73
C ASP A 56 -5.30 4.28 -2.62
N LEU A 57 -5.36 3.56 -1.51
CA LEU A 57 -4.52 2.37 -1.28
C LEU A 57 -5.24 1.10 -1.75
N GLY A 58 -6.50 1.21 -2.15
CA GLY A 58 -7.34 0.15 -2.68
C GLY A 58 -8.01 -0.68 -1.60
N MET A 59 -8.49 -1.86 -2.02
CA MET A 59 -9.12 -2.84 -1.14
C MET A 59 -8.05 -3.71 -0.47
N ILE A 60 -8.24 -3.98 0.82
CA ILE A 60 -7.42 -4.87 1.63
C ILE A 60 -8.32 -6.00 2.14
N ASN A 61 -8.02 -7.22 1.72
CA ASN A 61 -8.83 -8.37 2.05
C ASN A 61 -8.80 -8.66 3.56
N SER A 62 -9.84 -9.33 4.04
CA SER A 62 -9.90 -9.86 5.40
C SER A 62 -8.67 -10.73 5.73
N ARG A 63 -8.19 -10.65 6.97
CA ARG A 63 -7.06 -11.44 7.50
C ARG A 63 -5.81 -11.43 6.60
N SER A 64 -5.50 -10.28 5.99
CA SER A 64 -4.41 -10.15 5.03
C SER A 64 -3.46 -9.01 5.39
N ALA A 65 -2.28 -9.03 4.77
CA ALA A 65 -1.32 -7.94 4.87
C ALA A 65 -0.90 -7.46 3.49
N ARG A 66 -0.68 -6.14 3.35
CA ARG A 66 -0.22 -5.53 2.11
C ARG A 66 0.83 -4.47 2.40
N ARG A 67 1.83 -4.41 1.53
CA ARG A 67 2.82 -3.32 1.52
C ARG A 67 2.48 -2.36 0.38
N THR A 68 2.46 -1.07 0.68
CA THR A 68 2.29 0.00 -0.31
C THR A 68 3.26 1.16 -0.05
N SER A 69 3.37 2.06 -1.01
CA SER A 69 4.24 3.22 -0.99
C SER A 69 3.44 4.46 -1.35
N ILE A 70 3.58 5.51 -0.55
CA ILE A 70 2.96 6.81 -0.80
C ILE A 70 4.06 7.82 -1.13
N PRO A 71 3.96 8.56 -2.25
CA PRO A 71 4.90 9.65 -2.54
C PRO A 71 4.94 10.67 -1.40
N TRP A 72 6.13 11.12 -1.02
CA TRP A 72 6.27 12.14 0.02
C TRP A 72 5.95 13.52 -0.55
N SER A 73 4.74 14.02 -0.29
CA SER A 73 4.36 15.41 -0.55
C SER A 73 3.88 16.08 0.76
N ASP A 74 4.83 16.51 1.59
CA ASP A 74 4.53 17.20 2.84
C ASP A 74 3.49 16.46 3.72
N LEU A 75 3.64 15.14 3.89
CA LEU A 75 2.73 14.28 4.67
C LEU A 75 2.81 14.52 6.19
N GLN A 76 2.82 15.77 6.62
CA GLN A 76 2.69 16.17 8.02
C GLN A 76 1.22 15.90 8.40
N ASP A 77 0.97 14.94 9.31
CA ASP A 77 -0.36 14.46 9.76
C ASP A 77 -1.12 13.50 8.83
N LEU A 78 -0.48 12.36 8.52
CA LEU A 78 -1.13 11.29 7.79
C LEU A 78 -2.28 10.66 8.59
N ARG A 79 -3.43 10.50 7.96
CA ARG A 79 -4.59 9.75 8.46
C ARG A 79 -4.96 8.66 7.48
N PHE A 80 -5.52 7.56 7.98
CA PHE A 80 -6.12 6.54 7.11
C PHE A 80 -7.63 6.53 7.31
N GLN A 81 -8.35 6.61 6.21
CA GLN A 81 -9.78 6.39 6.17
C GLN A 81 -10.03 4.92 5.83
N LEU A 82 -10.74 4.23 6.73
CA LEU A 82 -11.13 2.85 6.63
C LEU A 82 -12.60 2.79 6.24
N ASP A 83 -12.90 2.20 5.08
CA ASP A 83 -14.24 2.06 4.54
C ASP A 83 -14.54 0.56 4.39
N PRO A 84 -15.08 -0.09 5.44
CA PRO A 84 -15.44 -1.50 5.37
C PRO A 84 -16.61 -1.71 4.38
N ILE A 85 -16.73 -2.92 3.82
CA ILE A 85 -17.88 -3.27 2.97
C ILE A 85 -19.20 -3.10 3.74
N SER A 86 -19.19 -3.44 5.03
CA SER A 86 -20.34 -3.29 5.93
C SER A 86 -20.01 -2.40 7.10
N GLY A 87 -20.96 -1.54 7.48
CA GLY A 87 -20.84 -0.69 8.66
C GLY A 87 -20.40 0.74 8.34
N ARG A 88 -19.78 1.38 9.33
CA ARG A 88 -19.47 2.81 9.27
C ARG A 88 -18.00 3.01 8.93
N ARG A 89 -17.76 3.97 8.04
CA ARG A 89 -16.44 4.52 7.77
C ARG A 89 -15.80 5.12 9.01
N VAL A 90 -14.53 4.81 9.25
CA VAL A 90 -13.73 5.31 10.38
C VAL A 90 -12.48 5.99 9.85
N THR A 91 -12.02 7.05 10.51
CA THR A 91 -10.72 7.66 10.23
C THR A 91 -9.81 7.51 11.43
N THR A 92 -8.56 7.08 11.21
CA THR A 92 -7.58 6.95 12.29
C THR A 92 -7.19 8.30 12.87
N ARG A 93 -6.58 8.28 14.06
CA ARG A 93 -5.88 9.45 14.59
C ARG A 93 -4.74 9.85 13.64
N PRO A 94 -4.40 11.14 13.54
CA PRO A 94 -3.26 11.59 12.75
C PRO A 94 -1.96 11.00 13.32
N ALA A 95 -1.07 10.59 12.42
CA ALA A 95 0.30 10.22 12.74
C ALA A 95 1.25 11.20 12.04
N SER A 96 2.11 11.83 12.84
CA SER A 96 3.24 12.59 12.31
C SER A 96 4.26 11.60 11.76
N VAL A 97 4.35 11.54 10.43
CA VAL A 97 5.35 10.74 9.72
C VAL A 97 6.46 11.64 9.19
N GLY A 98 7.62 11.04 8.92
CA GLY A 98 8.78 11.69 8.34
C GLY A 98 9.16 11.08 6.98
N PRO A 99 10.00 11.79 6.21
CA PRO A 99 10.41 11.34 4.89
C PRO A 99 11.23 10.04 4.98
N GLY A 100 10.82 9.02 4.22
CA GLY A 100 11.48 7.71 4.21
C GLY A 100 11.13 6.81 5.41
N GLU A 101 10.19 7.24 6.26
CA GLU A 101 9.73 6.44 7.39
C GLU A 101 8.96 5.20 6.90
N ARG A 102 8.87 4.21 7.78
CA ARG A 102 8.04 3.02 7.60
C ARG A 102 7.00 3.02 8.69
N VAL A 103 5.75 2.81 8.32
CA VAL A 103 4.65 2.72 9.27
C VAL A 103 3.83 1.47 9.02
N THR A 104 3.25 0.91 10.08
CA THR A 104 2.30 -0.18 10.04
C THR A 104 0.94 0.32 10.48
N LEU A 105 -0.04 0.30 9.58
CA LEU A 105 -1.45 0.43 9.92
C LEU A 105 -1.99 -0.94 10.33
N VAL A 106 -2.40 -1.08 11.58
CA VAL A 106 -3.02 -2.29 12.12
C VAL A 106 -4.52 -2.04 12.25
N ILE A 107 -5.31 -2.85 11.54
CA ILE A 107 -6.76 -2.72 11.46
C ILE A 107 -7.39 -3.84 12.28
N VAL A 108 -8.11 -3.46 13.33
CA VAL A 108 -8.69 -4.38 14.32
C VAL A 108 -10.19 -4.14 14.46
N GLN A 109 -10.90 -5.09 15.08
CA GLN A 109 -12.30 -4.91 15.45
C GLN A 109 -12.40 -4.57 16.94
N PRO A 110 -13.12 -3.51 17.35
CA PRO A 110 -13.83 -2.54 16.51
C PRO A 110 -12.89 -1.60 15.74
N LEU A 111 -13.30 -1.15 14.53
CA LEU A 111 -12.45 -0.35 13.62
C LEU A 111 -11.91 0.94 14.24
N GLU A 112 -12.65 1.54 15.18
CA GLU A 112 -12.25 2.72 15.93
C GLU A 112 -10.97 2.53 16.77
N GLN A 113 -10.60 1.28 17.04
CA GLN A 113 -9.38 0.92 17.76
C GLN A 113 -8.18 0.69 16.84
N SER A 114 -8.37 0.77 15.52
CA SER A 114 -7.27 0.66 14.55
C SER A 114 -6.23 1.76 14.76
N PHE A 115 -4.96 1.42 14.62
CA PHE A 115 -3.86 2.30 15.01
C PHE A 115 -2.66 2.19 14.06
N ILE A 116 -1.76 3.16 14.18
CA ILE A 116 -0.53 3.23 13.39
C ILE A 116 0.65 2.97 14.34
N ARG A 117 1.52 2.02 13.97
CA ARG A 117 2.78 1.68 14.63
C ARG A 117 3.97 2.08 13.73
N ARG A 118 5.12 2.38 14.33
CA ARG A 118 6.39 2.69 13.64
C ARG A 118 7.41 1.61 13.97
#